data_AF-F6D1Q1-F1
#
_entry.id   AF-F6D1Q1-F1
#
_cell.length_a   1.000
_cell.length_b   1.000
_cell.length_c   1.000
_cell.angle_alpha   90.00
_cell.angle_beta   90.00
_cell.angle_gamma   90.00
#
_symmetry.space_group_name_H-M   'P 1'
#
loop_
_entity.id
_entity.type
_entity.pdbx_description
1 polymer ?
#
loop_
_entity_poly.entity_id
_entity_poly.type
_entity_poly.pdbx_seq_one_letter_code
_entity_poly.pdbx_strand_id
1 'polypeptide(L)'
;MQDLNKNEIESKVSSLNGNWALLNTLKLEKVFEFEDFKEALEFVNKVGEIAEEVHHHPDVQISYGEVILNIFTHDKNAITDLDFKLAERIDSMGSNNDEEVLGNMNVLKNGSDFEKRKATVRLGRLRDKRSINLLIKALDDGDRFVQKASARSLGKIGDEKAIKPLIRILGFVDPEFRWAAKEALVEIGKSSEYDLISALKSKNYHQREMAIEALSEIESEKAEIPIKKALSDEESTVRWRAARAVSKWYDEKSVNTLKELAQKDPDRKVRDEAIKSLKIVESEVKNLFNDFEKHLEYISTDIKSKNIKGGKSFSSPEKTFFSAHFFNPYKIRFYIYQGNKGIEELDSMKGDSQWGAIYLQKEGDLEKVLEAVKKSYIITKKDFK
;
A
#
# COMPACT_ATOMS: atom_id res chain seq x y z
N MET A 1 34.83 -9.45 31.30
CA MET A 1 33.57 -9.06 31.95
C MET A 1 33.58 -9.67 33.34
N GLN A 2 33.32 -8.86 34.36
CA GLN A 2 33.25 -9.29 35.74
C GLN A 2 31.79 -9.65 36.06
N ASP A 3 31.58 -10.78 36.73
CA ASP A 3 30.24 -11.15 37.21
C ASP A 3 29.89 -10.21 38.38
N LEU A 4 28.73 -9.56 38.29
CA LEU A 4 28.26 -8.65 39.34
C LEU A 4 27.59 -9.46 40.46
N ASN A 5 27.83 -9.06 41.71
CA ASN A 5 27.12 -9.66 42.84
C ASN A 5 25.70 -9.06 42.97
N LYS A 6 24.83 -9.76 43.72
CA LYS A 6 23.42 -9.38 43.87
C LYS A 6 23.20 -7.92 44.31
N ASN A 7 24.01 -7.42 45.25
CA ASN A 7 23.87 -6.05 45.77
C ASN A 7 24.28 -5.00 44.73
N GLU A 8 25.31 -5.30 43.91
CA GLU A 8 25.74 -4.45 42.80
C GLU A 8 24.67 -4.37 41.70
N ILE A 9 24.06 -5.51 41.35
CA ILE A 9 22.97 -5.58 40.38
C ILE A 9 21.78 -4.74 40.86
N GLU A 10 21.30 -4.96 42.08
CA GLU A 10 20.15 -4.23 42.64
C GLU A 10 20.40 -2.71 42.71
N SER A 11 21.63 -2.30 43.08
CA SER A 11 22.02 -0.89 43.07
C SER A 11 22.04 -0.29 41.67
N LYS A 12 22.58 -1.01 40.67
CA LYS A 12 22.66 -0.52 39.29
C LYS A 12 21.28 -0.46 38.62
N VAL A 13 20.41 -1.46 38.86
CA VAL A 13 19.02 -1.45 38.38
C VAL A 13 18.28 -0.23 38.91
N SER A 14 18.47 0.11 40.19
CA SER A 14 17.87 1.30 40.80
C SER A 14 18.36 2.62 40.21
N SER A 15 19.50 2.62 39.51
CA SER A 15 20.04 3.80 38.80
C SER A 15 19.68 3.87 37.32
N LEU A 16 19.12 2.81 36.74
CA LEU A 16 18.62 2.83 35.36
C LEU A 16 17.35 3.68 35.25
N ASN A 17 17.16 4.34 34.12
CA ASN A 17 15.97 5.13 33.86
C ASN A 17 14.83 4.23 33.34
N GLY A 18 13.58 4.54 33.73
CA GLY A 18 12.40 3.95 33.09
C GLY A 18 12.10 2.49 33.44
N ASN A 19 11.97 2.15 34.72
CA ASN A 19 11.27 0.94 35.18
C ASN A 19 11.84 -0.42 34.71
N TRP A 20 13.16 -0.56 34.61
CA TRP A 20 13.79 -1.89 34.47
C TRP A 20 13.56 -2.73 35.72
N ALA A 21 13.20 -4.00 35.53
CA ALA A 21 12.95 -4.97 36.59
C ALA A 21 13.95 -6.14 36.52
N LEU A 22 14.18 -6.79 37.65
CA LEU A 22 14.94 -8.03 37.71
C LEU A 22 14.02 -9.23 37.54
N LEU A 23 14.14 -9.94 36.43
CA LEU A 23 13.45 -11.20 36.21
C LEU A 23 14.31 -12.36 36.73
N ASN A 24 13.80 -13.08 37.72
CA ASN A 24 14.43 -14.27 38.31
C ASN A 24 15.90 -14.06 38.74
N THR A 25 16.30 -12.83 39.07
CA THR A 25 17.69 -12.42 39.43
C THR A 25 18.77 -12.61 38.34
N LEU A 26 18.38 -13.02 37.12
CA LEU A 26 19.31 -13.37 36.04
C LEU A 26 19.15 -12.51 34.79
N LYS A 27 18.05 -11.77 34.65
CA LYS A 27 17.78 -10.91 33.50
C LYS A 27 17.29 -9.54 33.93
N LEU A 28 17.68 -8.52 33.16
CA LEU A 28 17.02 -7.22 33.17
C LEU A 28 15.83 -7.29 32.22
N GLU A 29 14.65 -6.96 32.70
CA GLU A 29 13.43 -6.94 31.90
C GLU A 29 12.84 -5.54 31.86
N LYS A 30 12.34 -5.12 30.69
CA LYS A 30 11.54 -3.92 30.55
C LYS A 30 10.48 -4.08 29.48
N VAL A 31 9.28 -3.59 29.80
CA VAL A 31 8.13 -3.54 28.90
C VAL A 31 7.99 -2.12 28.34
N PHE A 32 7.83 -2.02 27.04
CA PHE A 32 7.60 -0.79 26.29
C PHE A 32 6.23 -0.88 25.61
N GLU A 33 5.40 0.13 25.80
CA GLU A 33 4.05 0.21 25.22
C GLU A 33 4.02 1.17 24.02
N PHE A 34 3.25 0.84 23.00
CA PHE A 34 3.12 1.56 21.73
C PHE A 34 1.66 1.60 21.26
N GLU A 35 1.29 2.57 20.43
CA GLU A 35 -0.09 2.69 19.92
C GLU A 35 -0.44 1.56 18.94
N ASP A 36 0.52 1.09 18.15
CA ASP A 36 0.31 0.04 17.16
C ASP A 36 1.55 -0.86 16.95
N PHE A 37 1.38 -1.90 16.13
CA PHE A 37 2.45 -2.86 15.81
C PHE A 37 3.59 -2.23 14.99
N LYS A 38 3.32 -1.19 14.21
CA LYS A 38 4.33 -0.56 13.36
C LYS A 38 5.32 0.23 14.22
N GLU A 39 4.82 0.99 15.19
CA GLU A 39 5.67 1.71 16.16
C GLU A 39 6.51 0.74 17.00
N ALA A 40 5.91 -0.35 17.47
CA ALA A 40 6.63 -1.42 18.17
C ALA A 40 7.77 -2.01 17.31
N LEU A 41 7.50 -2.29 16.03
CA LEU A 41 8.50 -2.83 15.10
C LEU A 41 9.61 -1.81 14.79
N GLU A 42 9.27 -0.53 14.61
CA GLU A 42 10.24 0.55 14.43
C GLU A 42 11.16 0.71 15.65
N PHE A 43 10.64 0.53 16.87
CA PHE A 43 11.45 0.50 18.09
C PHE A 43 12.39 -0.71 18.14
N VAL A 44 11.89 -1.91 17.84
CA VAL A 44 12.72 -3.13 17.80
C VAL A 44 13.87 -3.01 16.80
N ASN A 45 13.64 -2.41 15.63
CA ASN A 45 14.71 -2.19 14.65
C ASN A 45 15.84 -1.31 15.22
N LYS A 46 15.52 -0.25 15.96
CA LYS A 46 16.51 0.62 16.62
C LYS A 46 17.26 -0.09 17.74
N VAL A 47 16.56 -0.92 18.53
CA VAL A 47 17.18 -1.81 19.52
C VAL A 47 18.20 -2.73 18.84
N GLY A 48 17.86 -3.28 17.67
CA GLY A 48 18.76 -4.09 16.86
C GLY A 48 20.04 -3.36 16.44
N GLU A 49 19.91 -2.12 15.93
CA GLU A 49 21.08 -1.30 15.55
C GLU A 49 22.01 -1.05 16.75
N ILE A 50 21.45 -0.72 17.91
CA ILE A 50 22.22 -0.48 19.14
C ILE A 50 22.86 -1.76 19.68
N ALA A 51 22.17 -2.89 19.59
CA ALA A 51 22.72 -4.19 19.96
C ALA A 51 23.97 -4.53 19.12
N GLU A 52 23.94 -4.25 17.82
CA GLU A 52 25.09 -4.42 16.93
C GLU A 52 26.24 -3.45 17.27
N GLU A 53 25.95 -2.18 17.56
CA GLU A 53 26.96 -1.18 17.97
C GLU A 53 27.69 -1.57 19.27
N VAL A 54 26.94 -2.10 20.24
CA VAL A 54 27.46 -2.49 21.56
C VAL A 54 28.04 -3.91 21.53
N HIS A 55 27.83 -4.65 20.43
CA HIS A 55 28.13 -6.08 20.30
C HIS A 55 27.54 -6.91 21.45
N HIS A 56 26.27 -6.62 21.77
CA HIS A 56 25.53 -7.30 22.83
C HIS A 56 24.04 -7.32 22.50
N HIS A 57 23.43 -8.51 22.53
CA HIS A 57 22.10 -8.72 21.95
C HIS A 57 21.04 -9.04 23.02
N PRO A 58 19.88 -8.38 23.01
CA PRO A 58 18.78 -8.71 23.92
C PRO A 58 17.89 -9.83 23.36
N ASP A 59 17.20 -10.54 24.24
CA ASP A 59 16.00 -11.30 23.89
C ASP A 59 14.85 -10.31 23.65
N VAL A 60 14.23 -10.35 22.46
CA VAL A 60 13.13 -9.43 22.08
C VAL A 60 11.85 -10.21 21.86
N GLN A 61 10.78 -9.82 22.57
CA GLN A 61 9.42 -10.25 22.28
C GLN A 61 8.61 -9.05 21.82
N ILE A 62 7.97 -9.17 20.65
CA ILE A 62 7.12 -8.14 20.06
C ILE A 62 5.68 -8.64 19.95
N SER A 63 4.72 -7.80 20.34
CA SER A 63 3.29 -8.03 20.14
C SER A 63 2.60 -6.72 19.70
N TYR A 64 1.27 -6.73 19.52
CA TYR A 64 0.56 -5.51 19.10
C TYR A 64 0.59 -4.47 20.22
N GLY A 65 1.30 -3.36 19.99
CA GLY A 65 1.42 -2.26 20.93
C GLY A 65 2.35 -2.52 22.12
N GLU A 66 3.18 -3.57 22.07
CA GLU A 66 4.07 -3.92 23.18
C GLU A 66 5.39 -4.54 22.70
N VAL A 67 6.50 -4.17 23.34
CA VAL A 67 7.81 -4.81 23.21
C VAL A 67 8.36 -5.13 24.59
N ILE A 68 8.74 -6.37 24.81
CA ILE A 68 9.43 -6.81 26.02
C ILE A 68 10.88 -7.09 25.67
N LEU A 69 11.80 -6.42 26.38
CA LEU A 69 13.23 -6.65 26.27
C LEU A 69 13.72 -7.39 27.49
N ASN A 70 14.43 -8.49 27.25
CA ASN A 70 15.11 -9.29 28.26
C ASN A 70 16.61 -9.27 27.99
N ILE A 71 17.39 -8.69 28.88
CA ILE A 71 18.83 -8.45 28.69
C ILE A 71 19.63 -9.25 29.73
N PHE A 72 20.51 -10.11 29.24
CA PHE A 72 21.48 -10.85 30.04
C PHE A 72 22.63 -11.34 29.15
N THR A 73 23.79 -11.63 29.75
CA THR A 73 24.94 -12.16 29.02
C THR A 73 24.80 -13.68 28.88
N HIS A 74 24.39 -14.15 27.70
CA HIS A 74 24.07 -15.57 27.42
C HIS A 74 25.18 -16.56 27.81
N ASP A 75 26.40 -16.27 27.40
CA ASP A 75 27.59 -17.09 27.61
C ASP A 75 28.10 -17.09 29.07
N LYS A 76 27.58 -16.17 29.89
CA LYS A 76 27.77 -16.15 31.36
C LYS A 76 26.55 -16.64 32.13
N ASN A 77 25.40 -16.71 31.47
CA ASN A 77 24.10 -16.96 32.09
C ASN A 77 23.87 -16.07 33.33
N ALA A 78 24.26 -14.79 33.23
CA ALA A 78 24.26 -13.83 34.32
C ALA A 78 24.15 -12.39 33.80
N ILE A 79 23.81 -11.46 34.69
CA ILE A 79 23.85 -10.02 34.42
C ILE A 79 25.28 -9.51 34.62
N THR A 80 25.79 -8.79 33.64
CA THR A 80 27.11 -8.17 33.60
C THR A 80 27.02 -6.68 33.27
N ASP A 81 28.14 -5.99 33.25
CA ASP A 81 28.20 -4.58 32.85
C ASP A 81 27.72 -4.31 31.42
N LEU A 82 27.81 -5.29 30.50
CA LEU A 82 27.30 -5.12 29.14
C LEU A 82 25.78 -4.99 29.12
N ASP A 83 25.09 -5.69 30.02
CA ASP A 83 23.63 -5.66 30.11
C ASP A 83 23.16 -4.26 30.52
N PHE A 84 23.84 -3.66 31.49
CA PHE A 84 23.59 -2.28 31.91
C PHE A 84 23.94 -1.27 30.81
N LYS A 85 25.08 -1.44 30.12
CA LYS A 85 25.48 -0.57 29.02
C LYS A 85 24.46 -0.59 27.87
N LEU A 86 23.92 -1.76 27.54
CA LEU A 86 22.87 -1.90 26.54
C LEU A 86 21.56 -1.26 27.03
N ALA A 87 21.14 -1.53 28.27
CA ALA A 87 19.94 -0.93 28.87
C ALA A 87 19.97 0.60 28.89
N GLU A 88 21.08 1.21 29.32
CA GLU A 88 21.28 2.67 29.30
C GLU A 88 21.22 3.24 27.88
N ARG A 89 21.80 2.51 26.91
CA ARG A 89 21.78 2.92 25.51
C ARG A 89 20.36 2.87 24.93
N ILE A 90 19.57 1.86 25.30
CA ILE A 90 18.15 1.74 24.95
C ILE A 90 17.34 2.88 25.57
N ASP A 91 17.57 3.21 26.84
CA ASP A 91 16.85 4.30 27.51
C ASP A 91 17.16 5.68 26.90
N SER A 92 18.39 5.90 26.44
CA SER A 92 18.80 7.14 25.78
C SER A 92 18.29 7.31 24.34
N MET A 93 17.62 6.31 23.76
CA MET A 93 16.97 6.45 22.45
C MET A 93 15.80 7.45 22.46
N GLY A 94 15.10 7.59 23.60
CA GLY A 94 13.95 8.50 23.75
C GLY A 94 14.34 9.96 23.94
N SER A 95 15.41 10.23 24.71
CA SER A 95 15.82 11.60 25.08
C SER A 95 16.51 12.37 23.95
N ASN A 96 17.28 11.69 23.09
CA ASN A 96 17.97 12.35 21.97
C ASN A 96 17.01 12.81 20.86
N ASN A 97 15.89 12.09 20.66
CA ASN A 97 14.88 12.46 19.66
C ASN A 97 14.08 13.70 20.09
N ASP A 98 13.82 13.90 21.37
CA ASP A 98 13.06 15.05 21.86
C ASP A 98 13.82 16.37 21.67
N GLU A 99 15.10 16.42 22.06
CA GLU A 99 15.93 17.61 21.84
C GLU A 99 16.10 17.89 20.34
N GLU A 100 16.28 16.84 19.53
CA GLU A 100 16.40 17.00 18.08
C GLU A 100 15.10 17.51 17.44
N VAL A 101 13.94 16.97 17.82
CA VAL A 101 12.63 17.43 17.32
C VAL A 101 12.40 18.89 17.70
N LEU A 102 12.56 19.24 18.98
CA LEU A 102 12.35 20.61 19.47
C LEU A 102 13.35 21.59 18.85
N GLY A 103 14.62 21.20 18.73
CA GLY A 103 15.68 21.99 18.09
C GLY A 103 15.36 22.28 16.63
N ASN A 104 15.00 21.26 15.84
CA ASN A 104 14.63 21.47 14.44
C ASN A 104 13.31 22.25 14.30
N MET A 105 12.33 22.08 15.21
CA MET A 105 11.12 22.91 15.23
C MET A 105 11.44 24.38 15.50
N ASN A 106 12.41 24.67 16.36
CA ASN A 106 12.85 26.04 16.61
C ASN A 106 13.57 26.63 15.38
N VAL A 107 14.46 25.87 14.75
CA VAL A 107 15.15 26.29 13.51
C VAL A 107 14.16 26.54 12.38
N LEU A 108 13.12 25.71 12.22
CA LEU A 108 12.09 25.94 11.21
C LEU A 108 11.30 27.25 11.45
N LYS A 109 11.12 27.67 12.69
CA LYS A 109 10.46 28.95 13.02
C LYS A 109 11.36 30.17 12.74
N ASN A 110 12.63 30.09 13.11
CA ASN A 110 13.48 31.26 13.32
C ASN A 110 14.76 31.30 12.47
N GLY A 111 15.13 30.21 11.80
CA GLY A 111 16.37 30.11 11.02
C GLY A 111 16.29 30.79 9.65
N SER A 112 17.44 30.88 8.98
CA SER A 112 17.52 31.26 7.57
C SER A 112 16.83 30.24 6.66
N ASP A 113 16.48 30.61 5.43
CA ASP A 113 15.80 29.71 4.48
C ASP A 113 16.54 28.37 4.27
N PHE A 114 17.88 28.43 4.24
CA PHE A 114 18.72 27.24 4.14
C PHE A 114 18.63 26.35 5.39
N GLU A 115 18.65 26.93 6.58
CA GLU A 115 18.54 26.20 7.85
C GLU A 115 17.14 25.64 8.03
N LYS A 116 16.10 26.43 7.74
CA LYS A 116 14.70 25.98 7.73
C LYS A 116 14.52 24.78 6.82
N ARG A 117 15.08 24.81 5.60
CA ARG A 117 15.01 23.67 4.67
C ARG A 117 15.63 22.42 5.27
N LYS A 118 16.82 22.52 5.87
CA LYS A 118 17.49 21.39 6.53
C LYS A 118 16.67 20.86 7.69
N ALA A 119 16.17 21.74 8.55
CA ALA A 119 15.34 21.39 9.70
C ALA A 119 14.04 20.70 9.28
N THR A 120 13.37 21.22 8.25
CA THR A 120 12.16 20.65 7.65
C THR A 120 12.39 19.21 7.19
N VAL A 121 13.50 18.94 6.49
CA VAL A 121 13.85 17.59 6.04
C VAL A 121 14.13 16.66 7.21
N ARG A 122 14.81 17.15 8.26
CA ARG A 122 15.08 16.38 9.48
C ARG A 122 13.79 16.01 10.22
N LEU A 123 12.88 16.97 10.42
CA LEU A 123 11.56 16.71 11.02
C LEU A 123 10.78 15.62 10.28
N GLY A 124 10.82 15.63 8.94
CA GLY A 124 10.21 14.56 8.14
C GLY A 124 10.87 13.19 8.32
N ARG A 125 12.19 13.12 8.56
CA ARG A 125 12.90 11.87 8.84
C ARG A 125 12.60 11.33 10.24
N LEU A 126 12.41 12.22 11.21
CA LEU A 126 12.04 11.88 12.58
C LEU A 126 10.61 11.35 12.68
N ARG A 127 9.74 11.70 11.71
CA ARG A 127 8.33 11.29 11.62
C ARG A 127 7.49 11.67 12.84
N ASP A 128 7.94 12.65 13.62
CA ASP A 128 7.28 13.07 14.85
C ASP A 128 6.11 14.02 14.57
N LYS A 129 4.90 13.61 15.00
CA LYS A 129 3.64 14.33 14.78
C LYS A 129 3.60 15.69 15.49
N ARG A 130 4.44 15.97 16.49
CA ARG A 130 4.50 17.29 17.17
C ARG A 130 4.87 18.42 16.20
N SER A 131 5.59 18.10 15.13
CA SER A 131 5.99 19.06 14.10
C SER A 131 4.90 19.36 13.05
N ILE A 132 3.77 18.62 13.06
CA ILE A 132 2.81 18.61 11.96
C ILE A 132 2.24 19.99 11.63
N ASN A 133 1.78 20.73 12.64
CA ASN A 133 1.18 22.04 12.45
C ASN A 133 2.20 23.07 11.94
N LEU A 134 3.46 22.93 12.35
CA LEU A 134 4.53 23.82 11.92
C LEU A 134 4.91 23.55 10.47
N LEU A 135 4.97 22.28 10.07
CA LEU A 135 5.19 21.89 8.68
C LEU A 135 4.01 22.33 7.79
N ILE A 136 2.76 22.15 8.23
CA ILE A 136 1.59 22.66 7.51
C ILE A 136 1.72 24.17 7.26
N LYS A 137 2.14 24.94 8.27
CA LYS A 137 2.40 26.38 8.10
C LYS A 137 3.54 26.66 7.11
N ALA A 138 4.59 25.84 7.12
CA ALA A 138 5.74 25.97 6.22
C ALA A 138 5.42 25.67 4.75
N LEU A 139 4.25 25.12 4.43
CA LEU A 139 3.75 25.03 3.04
C LEU A 139 3.54 26.40 2.40
N ASP A 140 3.37 27.44 3.22
CA ASP A 140 3.19 28.84 2.81
C ASP A 140 4.43 29.70 3.17
N ASP A 141 5.60 29.09 3.41
CA ASP A 141 6.85 29.81 3.73
C ASP A 141 7.33 30.66 2.54
N GLY A 142 8.08 31.74 2.78
CA GLY A 142 8.59 32.61 1.71
C GLY A 142 9.58 31.92 0.76
N ASP A 143 10.30 30.91 1.24
CA ASP A 143 11.24 30.15 0.43
C ASP A 143 10.59 28.89 -0.21
N ARG A 144 10.74 28.79 -1.53
CA ARG A 144 10.16 27.69 -2.32
C ARG A 144 10.75 26.33 -1.96
N PHE A 145 12.02 26.27 -1.54
CA PHE A 145 12.64 25.01 -1.14
C PHE A 145 12.13 24.54 0.23
N VAL A 146 11.82 25.46 1.15
CA VAL A 146 11.15 25.17 2.42
C VAL A 146 9.75 24.63 2.17
N GLN A 147 8.94 25.29 1.33
CA GLN A 147 7.59 24.83 0.97
C GLN A 147 7.59 23.37 0.45
N LYS A 148 8.46 23.08 -0.51
CA LYS A 148 8.61 21.74 -1.12
C LYS A 148 9.17 20.71 -0.16
N ALA A 149 10.15 21.09 0.67
CA ALA A 149 10.64 20.22 1.74
C ALA A 149 9.51 19.90 2.72
N SER A 150 8.65 20.87 3.03
CA SER A 150 7.54 20.69 3.95
C SER A 150 6.53 19.69 3.41
N ALA A 151 6.08 19.85 2.16
CA ALA A 151 5.16 18.89 1.54
C ALA A 151 5.67 17.45 1.63
N ARG A 152 6.95 17.22 1.29
CA ARG A 152 7.58 15.90 1.39
C ARG A 152 7.68 15.37 2.82
N SER A 153 8.03 16.24 3.77
CA SER A 153 8.12 15.86 5.18
C SER A 153 6.75 15.52 5.77
N LEU A 154 5.68 16.20 5.36
CA LEU A 154 4.31 15.87 5.73
C LEU A 154 3.91 14.47 5.22
N GLY A 155 4.29 14.12 3.99
CA GLY A 155 4.09 12.78 3.43
C GLY A 155 4.73 11.69 4.30
N LYS A 156 6.00 11.89 4.65
CA LYS A 156 6.76 10.96 5.51
C LYS A 156 6.14 10.77 6.89
N ILE A 157 5.67 11.85 7.51
CA ILE A 157 5.02 11.79 8.82
C ILE A 157 3.70 11.03 8.73
N GLY A 158 2.93 11.21 7.65
CA GLY A 158 1.73 10.43 7.40
C GLY A 158 0.50 10.86 8.22
N ASP A 159 0.55 12.02 8.89
CA ASP A 159 -0.56 12.51 9.71
C ASP A 159 -1.69 13.09 8.83
N GLU A 160 -2.92 12.66 9.07
CA GLU A 160 -4.10 13.00 8.28
C GLU A 160 -4.41 14.51 8.27
N LYS A 161 -3.94 15.28 9.27
CA LYS A 161 -4.08 16.74 9.29
C LYS A 161 -3.40 17.41 8.10
N ALA A 162 -2.41 16.76 7.48
CA ALA A 162 -1.74 17.27 6.30
C ALA A 162 -2.55 17.13 5.00
N ILE A 163 -3.56 16.24 4.96
CA ILE A 163 -4.26 15.87 3.72
C ILE A 163 -4.91 17.09 3.07
N LYS A 164 -5.77 17.83 3.78
CA LYS A 164 -6.47 19.00 3.22
C LYS A 164 -5.53 20.12 2.76
N PRO A 165 -4.51 20.51 3.55
CA PRO A 165 -3.46 21.44 3.09
C PRO A 165 -2.75 20.97 1.80
N LEU A 166 -2.42 19.69 1.69
CA LEU A 166 -1.77 19.13 0.50
C LEU A 166 -2.73 19.12 -0.71
N ILE A 167 -4.00 18.78 -0.52
CA ILE A 167 -5.04 18.84 -1.57
C ILE A 167 -5.19 20.27 -2.14
N ARG A 168 -5.10 21.30 -1.29
CA ARG A 168 -5.09 22.70 -1.74
C ARG A 168 -3.93 22.95 -2.74
N ILE A 169 -2.74 22.45 -2.43
CA ILE A 169 -1.52 22.65 -3.22
C ILE A 169 -1.59 21.94 -4.58
N LEU A 170 -2.35 20.85 -4.71
CA LEU A 170 -2.60 20.22 -6.02
C LEU A 170 -3.21 21.19 -7.05
N GLY A 171 -3.78 22.32 -6.62
CA GLY A 171 -4.34 23.35 -7.48
C GLY A 171 -3.40 24.49 -7.83
N PHE A 172 -2.17 24.49 -7.34
CA PHE A 172 -1.24 25.59 -7.58
C PHE A 172 -0.76 25.60 -9.03
N VAL A 173 -0.41 26.77 -9.54
CA VAL A 173 0.03 26.96 -10.94
C VAL A 173 1.36 26.28 -11.23
N ASP A 174 2.27 26.26 -10.24
CA ASP A 174 3.60 25.67 -10.38
C ASP A 174 3.53 24.13 -10.30
N PRO A 175 3.96 23.41 -11.36
CA PRO A 175 3.97 21.95 -11.39
C PRO A 175 4.83 21.30 -10.30
N GLU A 176 5.93 21.92 -9.86
CA GLU A 176 6.81 21.33 -8.85
C GLU A 176 6.09 21.16 -7.51
N PHE A 177 5.28 22.15 -7.12
CA PHE A 177 4.49 22.09 -5.89
C PHE A 177 3.38 21.05 -5.99
N ARG A 178 2.71 20.96 -7.14
CA ARG A 178 1.70 19.93 -7.38
C ARG A 178 2.27 18.53 -7.25
N TRP A 179 3.44 18.27 -7.86
CA TRP A 179 4.10 16.98 -7.78
C TRP A 179 4.52 16.64 -6.35
N ALA A 180 5.10 17.58 -5.62
CA ALA A 180 5.50 17.35 -4.23
C ALA A 180 4.29 17.03 -3.33
N ALA A 181 3.17 17.73 -3.52
CA ALA A 181 1.94 17.47 -2.77
C ALA A 181 1.29 16.12 -3.16
N LYS A 182 1.31 15.77 -4.46
CA LYS A 182 0.86 14.47 -4.96
C LYS A 182 1.68 13.33 -4.35
N GLU A 183 3.01 13.42 -4.40
CA GLU A 183 3.92 12.45 -3.78
C GLU A 183 3.62 12.27 -2.29
N ALA A 184 3.42 13.38 -1.56
CA ALA A 184 3.11 13.34 -0.14
C ALA A 184 1.75 12.66 0.15
N LEU A 185 0.72 12.93 -0.65
CA LEU A 185 -0.59 12.28 -0.50
C LEU A 185 -0.53 10.79 -0.81
N VAL A 186 0.26 10.39 -1.81
CA VAL A 186 0.52 8.97 -2.10
C VAL A 186 1.27 8.29 -0.95
N GLU A 187 2.24 8.98 -0.33
CA GLU A 187 2.98 8.46 0.83
C GLU A 187 2.09 8.33 2.08
N ILE A 188 1.13 9.25 2.28
CA ILE A 188 0.07 9.11 3.30
C ILE A 188 -0.82 7.89 2.99
N GLY A 189 -1.06 7.61 1.72
CA GLY A 189 -1.74 6.39 1.27
C GLY A 189 -3.26 6.46 1.41
N LYS A 190 -3.89 5.34 1.79
CA LYS A 190 -5.35 5.13 1.74
C LYS A 190 -6.18 6.12 2.58
N SER A 191 -5.61 6.70 3.64
CA SER A 191 -6.30 7.74 4.42
C SER A 191 -6.65 8.98 3.59
N SER A 192 -5.93 9.25 2.49
CA SER A 192 -6.20 10.40 1.60
C SER A 192 -7.28 10.14 0.54
N GLU A 193 -7.79 8.90 0.43
CA GLU A 193 -8.67 8.45 -0.66
C GLU A 193 -9.94 9.30 -0.79
N TYR A 194 -10.63 9.57 0.32
CA TYR A 194 -11.89 10.32 0.30
C TYR A 194 -11.71 11.78 -0.10
N ASP A 195 -10.67 12.45 0.41
CA ASP A 195 -10.37 13.84 0.07
C ASP A 195 -9.91 13.97 -1.39
N LEU A 196 -9.13 13.01 -1.89
CA LEU A 196 -8.74 12.93 -3.30
C LEU A 196 -9.94 12.71 -4.23
N ILE A 197 -10.87 11.80 -3.87
CA ILE A 197 -12.12 11.61 -4.64
C ILE A 197 -12.96 12.90 -4.64
N SER A 198 -12.97 13.64 -3.53
CA SER A 198 -13.63 14.95 -3.46
C SER A 198 -12.96 15.96 -4.39
N ALA A 199 -11.62 15.96 -4.48
CA ALA A 199 -10.84 16.86 -5.33
C ALA A 199 -11.12 16.67 -6.83
N LEU A 200 -11.57 15.48 -7.27
CA LEU A 200 -12.04 15.25 -8.65
C LEU A 200 -13.24 16.13 -9.04
N LYS A 201 -13.96 16.72 -8.06
CA LYS A 201 -15.08 17.65 -8.30
C LYS A 201 -14.66 19.12 -8.25
N SER A 202 -13.37 19.40 -8.12
CA SER A 202 -12.87 20.77 -8.03
C SER A 202 -13.09 21.55 -9.32
N LYS A 203 -13.35 22.86 -9.18
CA LYS A 203 -13.34 23.79 -10.32
C LYS A 203 -11.94 23.96 -10.92
N ASN A 204 -10.89 23.70 -10.15
CA ASN A 204 -9.52 23.79 -10.62
C ASN A 204 -9.11 22.47 -11.27
N TYR A 205 -8.85 22.51 -12.57
CA TYR A 205 -8.52 21.30 -13.33
C TYR A 205 -7.18 20.68 -12.94
N HIS A 206 -6.21 21.46 -12.41
CA HIS A 206 -4.97 20.90 -11.88
C HIS A 206 -5.24 20.02 -10.65
N GLN A 207 -6.19 20.39 -9.79
CA GLN A 207 -6.59 19.53 -8.67
C GLN A 207 -7.22 18.24 -9.16
N ARG A 208 -8.11 18.32 -10.16
CA ARG A 208 -8.72 17.13 -10.78
C ARG A 208 -7.67 16.22 -11.40
N GLU A 209 -6.77 16.78 -12.20
CA GLU A 209 -5.68 16.07 -12.87
C GLU A 209 -4.79 15.32 -11.86
N MET A 210 -4.29 16.04 -10.83
CA MET A 210 -3.39 15.46 -9.84
C MET A 210 -4.10 14.47 -8.91
N ALA A 211 -5.39 14.66 -8.63
CA ALA A 211 -6.16 13.70 -7.86
C ALA A 211 -6.31 12.36 -8.60
N ILE A 212 -6.52 12.36 -9.92
CA ILE A 212 -6.53 11.13 -10.73
C ILE A 212 -5.18 10.40 -10.62
N GLU A 213 -4.07 11.13 -10.75
CA GLU A 213 -2.74 10.54 -10.67
C GLU A 213 -2.49 9.92 -9.27
N ALA A 214 -2.79 10.65 -8.20
CA ALA A 214 -2.64 10.16 -6.83
C ALA A 214 -3.49 8.91 -6.56
N LEU A 215 -4.78 8.94 -6.93
CA LEU A 215 -5.70 7.81 -6.73
C LEU A 215 -5.28 6.58 -7.53
N SER A 216 -4.68 6.78 -8.71
CA SER A 216 -4.15 5.71 -9.55
C SER A 216 -2.91 5.04 -8.95
N GLU A 217 -2.04 5.81 -8.28
CA GLU A 217 -0.84 5.33 -7.58
C GLU A 217 -1.18 4.66 -6.24
N ILE A 218 -2.20 5.17 -5.52
CA ILE A 218 -2.72 4.55 -4.28
C ILE A 218 -3.55 3.28 -4.59
N GLU A 219 -3.90 3.06 -5.86
CA GLU A 219 -4.73 1.94 -6.33
C GLU A 219 -6.10 1.92 -5.65
N SER A 220 -6.74 3.09 -5.60
CA SER A 220 -8.08 3.24 -5.04
C SER A 220 -9.14 2.57 -5.91
N GLU A 221 -9.72 1.48 -5.41
CA GLU A 221 -10.91 0.86 -6.01
C GLU A 221 -12.13 1.79 -5.95
N LYS A 222 -12.25 2.59 -4.88
CA LYS A 222 -13.37 3.53 -4.73
C LYS A 222 -13.34 4.66 -5.76
N ALA A 223 -12.19 4.93 -6.35
CA ALA A 223 -12.01 5.95 -7.38
C ALA A 223 -12.43 5.49 -8.78
N GLU A 224 -12.75 4.21 -9.00
CA GLU A 224 -13.12 3.67 -10.32
C GLU A 224 -14.24 4.49 -10.98
N ILE A 225 -15.40 4.61 -10.32
CA ILE A 225 -16.56 5.34 -10.87
C ILE A 225 -16.25 6.84 -11.07
N PRO A 226 -15.69 7.56 -10.07
CA PRO A 226 -15.26 8.94 -10.25
C PRO A 226 -14.27 9.17 -11.41
N ILE A 227 -13.27 8.32 -11.58
CA ILE A 227 -12.25 8.46 -12.64
C ILE A 227 -12.88 8.16 -14.01
N LYS A 228 -13.75 7.15 -14.13
CA LYS A 228 -14.50 6.89 -15.37
C LYS A 228 -15.35 8.11 -15.78
N LYS A 229 -15.94 8.81 -14.82
CA LYS A 229 -16.68 10.06 -15.11
C LYS A 229 -15.75 11.16 -15.65
N ALA A 230 -14.48 11.20 -15.23
CA ALA A 230 -13.50 12.17 -15.69
C ALA A 230 -13.02 11.93 -17.14
N LEU A 231 -13.38 10.82 -17.79
CA LEU A 231 -13.18 10.63 -19.23
C LEU A 231 -13.96 11.64 -20.08
N SER A 232 -15.01 12.25 -19.51
CA SER A 232 -15.81 13.29 -20.16
C SER A 232 -15.56 14.68 -19.56
N ASP A 233 -14.42 14.89 -18.89
CA ASP A 233 -14.06 16.19 -18.33
C ASP A 233 -13.88 17.25 -19.42
N GLU A 234 -14.16 18.51 -19.11
CA GLU A 234 -14.01 19.62 -20.07
C GLU A 234 -12.53 19.83 -20.47
N GLU A 235 -11.60 19.56 -19.55
CA GLU A 235 -10.17 19.78 -19.76
C GLU A 235 -9.47 18.54 -20.32
N SER A 236 -8.69 18.75 -21.39
CA SER A 236 -8.05 17.64 -22.09
C SER A 236 -6.99 16.93 -21.25
N THR A 237 -6.30 17.65 -20.36
CA THR A 237 -5.31 17.07 -19.43
C THR A 237 -5.98 16.11 -18.44
N VAL A 238 -7.17 16.45 -17.95
CA VAL A 238 -7.95 15.60 -17.05
C VAL A 238 -8.44 14.35 -17.78
N ARG A 239 -9.01 14.51 -18.99
CA ARG A 239 -9.41 13.37 -19.83
C ARG A 239 -8.24 12.46 -20.17
N TRP A 240 -7.07 13.01 -20.49
CA TRP A 240 -5.85 12.26 -20.78
C TRP A 240 -5.41 11.40 -19.58
N ARG A 241 -5.39 11.96 -18.37
CA ARG A 241 -5.10 11.21 -17.14
C ARG A 241 -6.15 10.13 -16.87
N ALA A 242 -7.42 10.46 -17.03
CA ALA A 242 -8.51 9.50 -16.86
C ALA A 242 -8.36 8.32 -17.83
N ALA A 243 -8.08 8.58 -19.12
CA ALA A 243 -7.89 7.56 -20.15
C ALA A 243 -6.74 6.59 -19.81
N ARG A 244 -5.64 7.11 -19.24
CA ARG A 244 -4.53 6.31 -18.74
C ARG A 244 -4.93 5.49 -17.51
N ALA A 245 -5.61 6.09 -16.55
CA ALA A 245 -5.99 5.44 -15.31
C ALA A 245 -6.99 4.29 -15.54
N VAL A 246 -7.95 4.48 -16.45
CA VAL A 246 -8.98 3.46 -16.69
C VAL A 246 -8.49 2.21 -17.40
N SER A 247 -7.28 2.19 -17.97
CA SER A 247 -6.73 0.96 -18.55
C SER A 247 -6.54 -0.16 -17.53
N LYS A 248 -6.57 0.16 -16.22
CA LYS A 248 -6.57 -0.81 -15.12
C LYS A 248 -7.93 -1.51 -14.93
N TRP A 249 -9.02 -0.90 -15.40
CA TRP A 249 -10.38 -1.43 -15.29
C TRP A 249 -10.87 -1.85 -16.68
N TYR A 250 -11.01 -3.15 -16.88
CA TYR A 250 -11.21 -3.72 -18.21
C TYR A 250 -12.68 -3.92 -18.55
N ASP A 251 -13.56 -3.04 -18.09
CA ASP A 251 -15.00 -3.14 -18.35
C ASP A 251 -15.43 -2.59 -19.72
N GLU A 252 -16.55 -3.09 -20.24
CA GLU A 252 -17.12 -2.72 -21.54
C GLU A 252 -17.24 -1.21 -21.73
N LYS A 253 -17.80 -0.56 -20.71
CA LYS A 253 -18.12 0.85 -20.78
C LYS A 253 -16.84 1.68 -20.90
N SER A 254 -15.81 1.37 -20.12
CA SER A 254 -14.50 2.03 -20.23
C SER A 254 -13.86 1.79 -21.59
N VAL A 255 -13.90 0.57 -22.10
CA VAL A 255 -13.35 0.22 -23.42
C VAL A 255 -14.05 1.00 -24.53
N ASN A 256 -15.37 1.03 -24.53
CA ASN A 256 -16.15 1.77 -25.51
C ASN A 256 -15.88 3.27 -25.43
N THR A 257 -15.78 3.82 -24.21
CA THR A 257 -15.41 5.23 -24.00
C THR A 257 -14.00 5.52 -24.53
N LEU A 258 -13.02 4.65 -24.29
CA LEU A 258 -11.67 4.79 -24.84
C LEU A 258 -11.65 4.72 -26.37
N LYS A 259 -12.45 3.83 -26.99
CA LYS A 259 -12.61 3.79 -28.45
C LYS A 259 -13.19 5.08 -29.01
N GLU A 260 -14.20 5.64 -28.35
CA GLU A 260 -14.77 6.94 -28.72
C GLU A 260 -13.75 8.07 -28.59
N LEU A 261 -13.03 8.15 -27.46
CA LEU A 261 -11.97 9.14 -27.26
C LEU A 261 -10.89 9.04 -28.32
N ALA A 262 -10.40 7.82 -28.62
CA ALA A 262 -9.38 7.58 -29.64
C ALA A 262 -9.78 8.12 -31.03
N GLN A 263 -11.07 8.08 -31.37
CA GLN A 263 -11.58 8.52 -32.67
C GLN A 263 -11.98 10.00 -32.70
N LYS A 264 -12.58 10.51 -31.62
CA LYS A 264 -13.36 11.76 -31.64
C LYS A 264 -12.87 12.83 -30.69
N ASP A 265 -11.97 12.55 -29.74
CA ASP A 265 -11.50 13.59 -28.82
C ASP A 265 -10.79 14.71 -29.61
N PRO A 266 -11.09 16.00 -29.34
CA PRO A 266 -10.43 17.10 -30.04
C PRO A 266 -8.92 17.15 -29.79
N ASP A 267 -8.47 16.74 -28.60
CA ASP A 267 -7.06 16.78 -28.21
C ASP A 267 -6.31 15.52 -28.69
N ARG A 268 -5.23 15.73 -29.44
CA ARG A 268 -4.42 14.63 -29.97
C ARG A 268 -3.80 13.76 -28.87
N LYS A 269 -3.35 14.34 -27.75
CA LYS A 269 -2.73 13.58 -26.66
C LYS A 269 -3.75 12.65 -26.01
N VAL A 270 -4.99 13.09 -25.89
CA VAL A 270 -6.08 12.23 -25.39
C VAL A 270 -6.32 11.06 -26.34
N ARG A 271 -6.38 11.32 -27.65
CA ARG A 271 -6.52 10.24 -28.65
C ARG A 271 -5.38 9.23 -28.59
N ASP A 272 -4.14 9.71 -28.58
CA ASP A 272 -2.93 8.88 -28.55
C ASP A 272 -2.87 8.02 -27.27
N GLU A 273 -3.22 8.59 -26.12
CA GLU A 273 -3.29 7.84 -24.86
C GLU A 273 -4.43 6.83 -24.85
N ALA A 274 -5.60 7.17 -25.37
CA ALA A 274 -6.72 6.23 -25.46
C ALA A 274 -6.36 5.01 -26.32
N ILE A 275 -5.66 5.20 -27.44
CA ILE A 275 -5.12 4.11 -28.28
C ILE A 275 -4.13 3.26 -27.49
N LYS A 276 -3.23 3.89 -26.72
CA LYS A 276 -2.25 3.18 -25.89
C LYS A 276 -2.93 2.37 -24.78
N SER A 277 -3.90 2.96 -24.07
CA SER A 277 -4.69 2.30 -23.05
C SER A 277 -5.45 1.10 -23.61
N LEU A 278 -6.05 1.21 -24.80
CA LEU A 278 -6.71 0.10 -25.48
C LEU A 278 -5.75 -1.06 -25.78
N LYS A 279 -4.51 -0.77 -26.21
CA LYS A 279 -3.47 -1.80 -26.44
C LYS A 279 -3.05 -2.49 -25.14
N ILE A 280 -2.95 -1.75 -24.03
CA ILE A 280 -2.67 -2.32 -22.71
C ILE A 280 -3.80 -3.27 -22.32
N VAL A 281 -5.05 -2.80 -22.41
CA VAL A 281 -6.25 -3.62 -22.14
C VAL A 281 -6.26 -4.88 -23.00
N GLU A 282 -5.98 -4.78 -24.30
CA GLU A 282 -5.91 -5.94 -25.21
C GLU A 282 -4.84 -6.95 -24.76
N SER A 283 -3.65 -6.47 -24.43
CA SER A 283 -2.54 -7.32 -24.00
C SER A 283 -2.85 -8.06 -22.70
N GLU A 284 -3.38 -7.36 -21.71
CA GLU A 284 -3.73 -7.94 -20.40
C GLU A 284 -4.88 -8.94 -20.52
N VAL A 285 -5.93 -8.63 -21.29
CA VAL A 285 -7.03 -9.56 -21.56
C VAL A 285 -6.51 -10.81 -22.29
N LYS A 286 -5.60 -10.67 -23.25
CA LYS A 286 -4.99 -11.80 -23.96
C LYS A 286 -4.14 -12.67 -23.03
N ASN A 287 -3.38 -12.07 -22.12
CA ASN A 287 -2.58 -12.80 -21.12
C ASN A 287 -3.49 -13.59 -20.18
N LEU A 288 -4.54 -12.96 -19.65
CA LEU A 288 -5.54 -13.62 -18.82
C LEU A 288 -6.17 -14.82 -19.54
N PHE A 289 -6.43 -14.68 -20.84
CA PHE A 289 -6.98 -15.75 -21.66
C PHE A 289 -6.00 -16.93 -21.84
N ASN A 290 -4.73 -16.65 -22.12
CA ASN A 290 -3.71 -17.70 -22.22
C ASN A 290 -3.56 -18.46 -20.90
N ASP A 291 -3.63 -17.76 -19.76
CA ASP A 291 -3.56 -18.40 -18.45
C ASP A 291 -4.80 -19.23 -18.15
N PHE A 292 -5.98 -18.76 -18.57
CA PHE A 292 -7.22 -19.52 -18.51
C PHE A 292 -7.15 -20.81 -19.36
N GLU A 293 -6.68 -20.73 -20.61
CA GLU A 293 -6.53 -21.90 -21.49
C GLU A 293 -5.56 -22.95 -20.88
N LYS A 294 -4.42 -22.52 -20.32
CA LYS A 294 -3.47 -23.42 -19.63
C LYS A 294 -4.10 -24.12 -18.43
N HIS A 295 -4.89 -23.40 -17.62
CA HIS A 295 -5.57 -24.00 -16.47
C HIS A 295 -6.61 -25.02 -16.90
N LEU A 296 -7.34 -24.75 -17.98
CA LEU A 296 -8.30 -25.70 -18.54
C LEU A 296 -7.62 -26.95 -19.13
N GLU A 297 -6.44 -26.81 -19.75
CA GLU A 297 -5.64 -27.94 -20.24
C GLU A 297 -5.16 -28.84 -19.08
N TYR A 298 -4.75 -28.23 -17.96
CA TYR A 298 -4.41 -28.96 -16.73
C TYR A 298 -5.61 -29.76 -16.21
N ILE A 299 -6.78 -29.12 -16.09
CA ILE A 299 -8.03 -29.79 -15.67
C ILE A 299 -8.40 -30.92 -16.64
N SER A 300 -8.26 -30.70 -17.95
CA SER A 300 -8.51 -31.72 -18.98
C SER A 300 -7.62 -32.95 -18.79
N THR A 301 -6.34 -32.74 -18.49
CA THR A 301 -5.36 -33.81 -18.23
C THR A 301 -5.72 -34.63 -16.98
N ASP A 302 -6.13 -33.95 -15.90
CA ASP A 302 -6.58 -34.60 -14.66
C ASP A 302 -7.87 -35.42 -14.87
N ILE A 303 -8.82 -34.89 -15.65
CA ILE A 303 -10.05 -35.60 -16.02
C ILE A 303 -9.71 -36.86 -16.85
N LYS A 304 -8.85 -36.73 -17.86
CA LYS A 304 -8.47 -37.83 -18.77
C LYS A 304 -7.70 -38.95 -18.08
N SER A 305 -6.85 -38.60 -17.10
CA SER A 305 -5.96 -39.57 -16.44
C SER A 305 -6.66 -40.51 -15.46
N LYS A 306 -7.94 -40.26 -15.10
CA LYS A 306 -8.68 -40.97 -14.02
C LYS A 306 -7.91 -41.05 -12.69
N ASN A 307 -6.85 -40.26 -12.50
CA ASN A 307 -5.94 -40.32 -11.36
C ASN A 307 -6.43 -39.53 -10.13
N ILE A 308 -7.72 -39.19 -10.07
CA ILE A 308 -8.35 -38.70 -8.85
C ILE A 308 -8.91 -39.91 -8.09
N LYS A 309 -8.02 -40.72 -7.50
CA LYS A 309 -8.40 -41.69 -6.47
C LYS A 309 -8.44 -40.97 -5.12
N GLY A 310 -9.65 -40.63 -4.69
CA GLY A 310 -9.89 -39.92 -3.43
C GLY A 310 -9.83 -38.41 -3.62
N GLY A 311 -10.90 -37.73 -3.23
CA GLY A 311 -10.96 -36.27 -3.24
C GLY A 311 -9.83 -35.68 -2.42
N LYS A 312 -8.85 -35.09 -3.10
CA LYS A 312 -7.98 -34.09 -2.47
C LYS A 312 -8.72 -32.76 -2.53
N SER A 313 -9.20 -32.32 -1.36
CA SER A 313 -9.65 -30.95 -1.14
C SER A 313 -8.46 -30.01 -1.23
N PHE A 314 -8.49 -29.06 -2.16
CA PHE A 314 -7.77 -27.81 -1.98
C PHE A 314 -8.74 -26.84 -1.30
N SER A 315 -8.70 -26.79 0.03
CA SER A 315 -9.55 -25.90 0.82
C SER A 315 -8.93 -24.51 0.92
N SER A 316 -9.59 -23.51 0.34
CA SER A 316 -9.92 -22.32 1.13
C SER A 316 -10.95 -22.78 2.19
N PRO A 317 -10.88 -22.35 3.47
CA PRO A 317 -11.38 -23.12 4.61
C PRO A 317 -12.90 -23.40 4.70
N GLU A 318 -13.73 -23.07 3.71
CA GLU A 318 -15.14 -23.45 3.70
C GLU A 318 -15.63 -23.85 2.29
N LYS A 319 -15.96 -25.15 2.14
CA LYS A 319 -16.68 -25.84 1.05
C LYS A 319 -15.88 -26.36 -0.16
N THR A 320 -16.23 -27.59 -0.55
CA THR A 320 -15.70 -28.44 -1.64
C THR A 320 -15.95 -27.83 -3.03
N PHE A 321 -15.01 -27.03 -3.54
CA PHE A 321 -15.05 -26.49 -4.90
C PHE A 321 -13.65 -26.43 -5.50
N PHE A 322 -13.51 -26.76 -6.79
CA PHE A 322 -12.36 -26.30 -7.58
C PHE A 322 -12.62 -24.83 -7.91
N SER A 323 -12.20 -23.94 -7.01
CA SER A 323 -12.35 -22.51 -7.22
C SER A 323 -11.16 -22.00 -8.02
N ALA A 324 -11.28 -22.02 -9.34
CA ALA A 324 -10.37 -21.24 -10.15
C ALA A 324 -10.80 -19.77 -10.03
N HIS A 325 -10.18 -19.04 -9.10
CA HIS A 325 -10.34 -17.60 -8.96
C HIS A 325 -9.65 -16.94 -10.14
N PHE A 326 -10.27 -17.00 -11.31
CA PHE A 326 -9.84 -16.17 -12.42
C PHE A 326 -10.17 -14.75 -12.03
N PHE A 327 -9.13 -13.93 -11.92
CA PHE A 327 -9.29 -12.49 -11.74
C PHE A 327 -9.91 -11.94 -13.02
N ASN A 328 -11.22 -12.08 -13.12
CA ASN A 328 -11.99 -11.50 -14.17
C ASN A 328 -12.13 -10.01 -13.83
N PRO A 329 -11.72 -9.10 -14.72
CA PRO A 329 -11.86 -7.67 -14.47
C PRO A 329 -13.31 -7.17 -14.40
N TYR A 330 -14.28 -8.03 -14.72
CA TYR A 330 -15.72 -7.88 -14.54
C TYR A 330 -16.24 -8.53 -13.25
N LYS A 331 -15.37 -9.00 -12.34
CA LYS A 331 -15.71 -9.77 -11.12
C LYS A 331 -16.44 -11.11 -11.36
N ILE A 332 -16.43 -11.66 -12.57
CA ILE A 332 -17.05 -12.97 -12.84
C ILE A 332 -16.15 -14.08 -12.26
N ARG A 333 -16.57 -14.68 -11.15
CA ARG A 333 -15.97 -15.91 -10.62
C ARG A 333 -16.68 -17.12 -11.23
N PHE A 334 -15.90 -18.06 -11.78
CA PHE A 334 -16.41 -19.34 -12.25
C PHE A 334 -16.03 -20.43 -11.26
N TYR A 335 -17.00 -21.25 -10.86
CA TYR A 335 -16.72 -22.49 -10.12
C TYR A 335 -16.78 -23.65 -11.09
N ILE A 336 -15.70 -24.42 -11.21
CA ILE A 336 -15.69 -25.63 -12.04
C ILE A 336 -15.89 -26.82 -11.10
N TYR A 337 -16.94 -27.61 -11.32
CA TYR A 337 -17.28 -28.77 -10.47
C TYR A 337 -17.42 -30.05 -11.29
N GLN A 338 -17.03 -31.19 -10.70
CA GLN A 338 -17.28 -32.52 -11.27
C GLN A 338 -18.48 -33.16 -10.58
N GLY A 339 -19.63 -33.23 -11.26
CA GLY A 339 -20.90 -33.70 -10.67
C GLY A 339 -21.86 -34.35 -11.66
N ASN A 340 -22.90 -35.01 -11.16
CA ASN A 340 -23.85 -35.79 -11.95
C ASN A 340 -24.94 -34.96 -12.66
N LYS A 341 -25.01 -33.65 -12.42
CA LYS A 341 -25.91 -32.73 -13.14
C LYS A 341 -25.18 -32.09 -14.32
N GLY A 342 -25.84 -31.98 -15.47
CA GLY A 342 -25.28 -31.40 -16.70
C GLY A 342 -25.10 -29.88 -16.60
N ILE A 343 -24.64 -29.26 -17.69
CA ILE A 343 -24.47 -27.80 -17.81
C ILE A 343 -25.85 -27.14 -17.78
N GLU A 344 -26.30 -26.63 -16.63
CA GLU A 344 -27.64 -26.03 -16.50
C GLU A 344 -27.68 -24.51 -16.79
N GLU A 345 -26.56 -23.78 -16.75
CA GLU A 345 -26.62 -22.29 -16.81
C GLU A 345 -25.45 -21.66 -17.61
N LEU A 346 -25.46 -21.80 -18.94
CA LEU A 346 -24.54 -21.06 -19.84
C LEU A 346 -25.09 -19.67 -20.23
N ASP A 347 -26.40 -19.45 -20.16
CA ASP A 347 -27.05 -18.21 -20.61
C ASP A 347 -26.77 -17.01 -19.66
N SER A 348 -26.34 -17.27 -18.42
CA SER A 348 -25.93 -16.25 -17.44
C SER A 348 -24.58 -15.59 -17.75
N MET A 349 -23.83 -16.09 -18.75
CA MET A 349 -22.53 -15.52 -19.14
C MET A 349 -22.63 -14.23 -19.97
N LYS A 350 -23.84 -13.82 -20.39
CA LYS A 350 -24.05 -12.56 -21.11
C LYS A 350 -24.42 -11.44 -20.14
N GLY A 351 -23.43 -10.66 -19.72
CA GLY A 351 -23.64 -9.31 -19.19
C GLY A 351 -24.29 -9.22 -17.81
N ASP A 352 -24.38 -10.30 -17.03
CA ASP A 352 -24.86 -10.25 -15.64
C ASP A 352 -23.80 -10.74 -14.65
N SER A 353 -23.73 -10.06 -13.51
CA SER A 353 -22.65 -10.11 -12.52
C SER A 353 -22.80 -11.24 -11.50
N GLN A 354 -23.57 -12.27 -11.81
CA GLN A 354 -23.87 -13.35 -10.88
C GLN A 354 -23.13 -14.63 -11.25
N TRP A 355 -22.36 -15.09 -10.26
CA TRP A 355 -21.75 -16.41 -10.08
C TRP A 355 -22.35 -17.51 -10.96
N GLY A 356 -21.52 -18.18 -11.75
CA GLY A 356 -21.89 -19.39 -12.49
C GLY A 356 -21.06 -20.59 -12.06
N ALA A 357 -21.72 -21.73 -11.82
CA ALA A 357 -21.05 -23.02 -11.65
C ALA A 357 -21.11 -23.80 -12.96
N ILE A 358 -19.94 -24.21 -13.46
CA ILE A 358 -19.83 -25.01 -14.68
C ILE A 358 -19.48 -26.45 -14.29
N TYR A 359 -20.38 -27.37 -14.65
CA TYR A 359 -20.21 -28.78 -14.42
C TYR A 359 -19.56 -29.44 -15.65
N LEU A 360 -18.34 -29.96 -15.50
CA LEU A 360 -17.62 -30.66 -16.58
C LEU A 360 -17.75 -32.17 -16.38
N GLN A 361 -18.40 -32.86 -17.33
CA GLN A 361 -18.53 -34.32 -17.31
C GLN A 361 -17.68 -35.00 -18.39
N LYS A 362 -17.54 -34.37 -19.56
CA LYS A 362 -16.84 -34.91 -20.73
C LYS A 362 -15.95 -33.84 -21.35
N GLU A 363 -14.93 -34.26 -22.11
CA GLU A 363 -13.99 -33.35 -22.78
C GLU A 363 -14.68 -32.29 -23.65
N GLY A 364 -15.79 -32.65 -24.34
CA GLY A 364 -16.58 -31.72 -25.14
C GLY A 364 -17.32 -30.63 -24.33
N ASP A 365 -17.44 -30.76 -23.01
CA ASP A 365 -17.98 -29.68 -22.16
C ASP A 365 -16.95 -28.57 -21.97
N LEU A 366 -15.65 -28.90 -21.99
CA LEU A 366 -14.54 -27.95 -21.91
C LEU A 366 -14.51 -27.01 -23.12
N GLU A 367 -14.73 -27.56 -24.32
CA GLU A 367 -14.80 -26.79 -25.56
C GLU A 367 -15.96 -25.78 -25.55
N LYS A 368 -17.11 -26.16 -24.98
CA LYS A 368 -18.26 -25.26 -24.83
C LYS A 368 -17.98 -24.12 -23.86
N VAL A 369 -17.29 -24.39 -22.76
CA VAL A 369 -16.85 -23.36 -21.81
C VAL A 369 -15.86 -22.40 -22.47
N LEU A 370 -14.87 -22.92 -23.18
CA LEU A 370 -13.92 -22.11 -23.95
C LEU A 370 -14.63 -21.23 -24.97
N GLU A 371 -15.63 -21.77 -25.68
CA GLU A 371 -16.39 -21.01 -26.67
C GLU A 371 -17.29 -19.94 -26.02
N ALA A 372 -17.93 -20.24 -24.90
CA ALA A 372 -18.77 -19.29 -24.16
C ALA A 372 -17.95 -18.17 -23.51
N VAL A 373 -16.78 -18.50 -22.95
CA VAL A 373 -15.80 -17.54 -22.45
C VAL A 373 -15.31 -16.64 -23.60
N LYS A 374 -14.96 -17.20 -24.76
CA LYS A 374 -14.59 -16.42 -25.97
C LYS A 374 -15.71 -15.46 -26.43
N LYS A 375 -16.98 -15.80 -26.22
CA LYS A 375 -18.16 -15.01 -26.64
C LYS A 375 -18.66 -13.99 -25.60
N SER A 376 -18.33 -14.16 -24.33
CA SER A 376 -18.77 -13.28 -23.23
C SER A 376 -17.84 -12.08 -23.02
N TYR A 377 -16.65 -12.10 -23.61
CA TYR A 377 -15.80 -10.92 -23.66
C TYR A 377 -16.31 -9.91 -24.69
N ILE A 378 -16.43 -8.67 -24.25
CA ILE A 378 -16.76 -7.49 -25.08
C ILE A 378 -15.68 -7.18 -26.11
N ILE A 379 -14.50 -7.77 -25.96
CA ILE A 379 -13.39 -7.62 -26.86
C ILE A 379 -12.92 -8.99 -27.32
N THR A 380 -13.24 -9.33 -28.55
CA THR A 380 -12.67 -10.46 -29.27
C THR A 380 -11.49 -9.98 -30.12
N LYS A 381 -10.62 -10.91 -30.55
CA LYS A 381 -9.55 -10.64 -31.53
C LYS A 381 -10.07 -10.02 -32.86
N LYS A 382 -11.38 -10.06 -33.12
CA LYS A 382 -12.01 -9.43 -34.28
C LYS A 382 -12.32 -7.95 -34.07
N ASP A 383 -12.47 -7.49 -32.83
CA ASP A 383 -12.89 -6.11 -32.51
C ASP A 383 -11.73 -5.08 -32.59
N PHE A 384 -10.55 -5.53 -33.00
CA PHE A 384 -9.32 -4.73 -33.19
C PHE A 384 -8.76 -4.77 -34.62
N LYS A 385 -9.45 -5.43 -35.55
CA LYS A 385 -9.17 -5.30 -36.99
C LYS A 385 -10.01 -4.17 -37.55
#